data_AF-A0A644ZDU8-F1
#
_entry.id   AF-A0A644ZDU8-F1
#
_cell.length_a   1.000
_cell.length_b   1.000
_cell.length_c   1.000
_cell.angle_alpha   90.00
_cell.angle_beta   90.00
_cell.angle_gamma   90.00
#
_symmetry.space_group_name_H-M   'P 1'
#
loop_
_entity.id
_entity.type
_entity.pdbx_description
1 polymer ?
#
loop_
_entity_poly.entity_id
_entity_poly.type
_entity_poly.pdbx_seq_one_letter_code
_entity_poly.pdbx_strand_id
1 'polypeptide(L)'
;MSVRISAHDWVPGGITPEDAVEIAKAFKAAGADLIDCSSGQVSKQEQPVFGRMFQTPFADRIRQEAGIATIAVGAISEADHANSIIAAGRADLCAVARPHLANPAWTLTEAAKIGYTQIAWPQPYFQGKRQLEAHFEREKALQQAAAGAH
;
A
#
# COMPACT_ATOMS: atom_id res chain seq x y z
N MET A 1 7.89 -5.00 -16.56
CA MET A 1 6.51 -4.64 -16.94
C MET A 1 5.54 -5.05 -15.85
N SER A 2 4.72 -4.12 -15.36
CA SER A 2 3.62 -4.40 -14.43
C SER A 2 2.27 -4.46 -15.16
N VAL A 3 1.35 -5.31 -14.69
CA VAL A 3 -0.04 -5.35 -15.19
C VAL A 3 -0.98 -5.05 -14.03
N ARG A 4 -1.90 -4.10 -14.21
CA ARG A 4 -2.95 -3.79 -13.22
C ARG A 4 -4.24 -4.52 -13.57
N ILE A 5 -4.84 -5.20 -12.59
CA ILE A 5 -6.09 -5.93 -12.75
C ILE A 5 -7.12 -5.51 -11.69
N SER A 6 -8.40 -5.69 -12.02
CA SER A 6 -9.48 -5.76 -11.02
C SER A 6 -9.63 -7.22 -10.59
N ALA A 7 -9.25 -7.53 -9.35
CA ALA A 7 -9.23 -8.88 -8.81
C ALA A 7 -10.60 -9.36 -8.28
N HIS A 8 -11.61 -8.49 -8.31
CA HIS A 8 -12.99 -8.80 -7.93
C HIS A 8 -13.91 -7.76 -8.55
N ASP A 9 -14.99 -8.17 -9.23
CA ASP A 9 -15.94 -7.22 -9.86
C ASP A 9 -17.12 -6.84 -8.96
N TRP A 10 -17.32 -7.60 -7.88
CA TRP A 10 -18.33 -7.35 -6.83
C TRP A 10 -19.77 -7.47 -7.32
N VAL A 11 -19.98 -8.26 -8.37
CA VAL A 11 -21.29 -8.60 -8.92
C VAL A 11 -21.35 -10.10 -9.24
N PRO A 12 -22.54 -10.72 -9.19
CA PRO A 12 -22.71 -12.11 -9.63
C PRO A 12 -22.24 -12.31 -11.08
N GLY A 13 -21.43 -13.35 -11.31
CA GLY A 13 -20.91 -13.69 -12.63
C GLY A 13 -19.76 -12.81 -13.13
N GLY A 14 -19.28 -11.85 -12.32
CA GLY A 14 -18.05 -11.11 -12.61
C GLY A 14 -16.79 -11.86 -12.16
N ILE A 15 -15.62 -11.24 -12.37
CA ILE A 15 -14.33 -11.76 -11.93
C ILE A 15 -14.35 -11.97 -10.41
N THR A 16 -13.92 -13.16 -10.00
CA THR A 16 -13.67 -13.53 -8.61
C THR A 16 -12.17 -13.49 -8.27
N PRO A 17 -11.80 -13.54 -6.98
CA PRO A 17 -10.39 -13.61 -6.59
C PRO A 17 -9.68 -14.87 -7.10
N GLU A 18 -10.42 -15.98 -7.26
CA GLU A 18 -9.94 -17.20 -7.90
C GLU A 18 -9.57 -16.94 -9.37
N ASP A 19 -10.46 -16.29 -10.12
CA ASP A 19 -10.20 -15.95 -11.52
C ASP A 19 -9.00 -15.01 -11.64
N ALA A 20 -8.85 -14.07 -10.70
CA ALA A 20 -7.73 -13.14 -10.65
C ALA A 20 -6.37 -13.85 -10.51
N VAL A 21 -6.31 -14.97 -9.78
CA VAL A 21 -5.10 -15.80 -9.69
C VAL A 21 -4.76 -16.44 -11.04
N GLU A 22 -5.75 -16.98 -11.75
CA GLU A 22 -5.52 -17.57 -13.08
C GLU A 22 -5.13 -16.52 -14.12
N ILE A 23 -5.76 -15.33 -14.06
CA ILE A 23 -5.37 -14.17 -14.88
C ILE A 23 -3.92 -13.77 -14.58
N ALA A 24 -3.53 -13.71 -13.30
CA ALA A 24 -2.16 -13.38 -12.92
C ALA A 24 -1.13 -14.43 -13.41
N LYS A 25 -1.46 -15.73 -13.35
CA LYS A 25 -0.63 -16.80 -13.93
C LYS A 25 -0.48 -16.65 -15.44
N ALA A 26 -1.56 -16.29 -16.14
CA ALA A 26 -1.51 -16.04 -17.58
C ALA A 26 -0.60 -14.85 -17.90
N PHE A 27 -0.70 -13.74 -17.17
CA PHE A 27 0.19 -12.59 -17.35
C PHE A 27 1.64 -12.89 -17.00
N LYS A 28 1.89 -13.68 -15.94
CA LYS A 28 3.23 -14.19 -15.61
C LYS A 28 3.81 -14.98 -16.78
N ALA A 29 3.04 -15.92 -17.34
CA ALA A 29 3.48 -16.73 -18.49
C ALA A 29 3.76 -15.86 -19.73
N ALA A 30 3.05 -14.73 -19.88
CA ALA A 30 3.29 -13.73 -20.92
C ALA A 30 4.46 -12.77 -20.62
N GLY A 31 5.15 -12.91 -19.49
CA GLY A 31 6.34 -12.11 -19.12
C GLY A 31 6.07 -10.87 -18.27
N ALA A 32 4.94 -10.80 -17.56
CA ALA A 32 4.75 -9.78 -16.54
C ALA A 32 5.68 -10.03 -15.33
N ASP A 33 6.27 -8.97 -14.80
CA ASP A 33 7.16 -9.05 -13.63
C ASP A 33 6.37 -8.94 -12.32
N LEU A 34 5.25 -8.21 -12.34
CA LEU A 34 4.40 -8.00 -11.18
C LEU A 34 2.95 -7.65 -11.54
N ILE A 35 2.03 -7.94 -10.60
CA ILE A 35 0.60 -7.64 -10.72
C ILE A 35 0.18 -6.55 -9.71
N ASP A 36 -0.39 -5.46 -10.22
CA ASP A 36 -1.01 -4.40 -9.43
C ASP A 36 -2.48 -4.72 -9.16
N CYS A 37 -2.80 -5.00 -7.89
CA CYS A 37 -4.04 -5.68 -7.50
C CYS A 37 -5.09 -4.67 -7.01
N SER A 38 -5.99 -4.26 -7.91
CA SER A 38 -7.18 -3.45 -7.60
C SER A 38 -8.44 -4.31 -7.52
N SER A 39 -9.62 -3.71 -7.37
CA SER A 39 -10.91 -4.35 -7.59
C SER A 39 -11.98 -3.34 -8.04
N GLY A 40 -13.07 -3.83 -8.60
CA GLY A 40 -14.25 -3.06 -9.00
C GLY A 40 -14.07 -2.21 -10.26
N GLN A 41 -14.95 -1.22 -10.39
CA GLN A 41 -15.12 -0.28 -11.49
C GLN A 41 -15.58 -0.91 -12.82
N VAL A 42 -16.12 -2.13 -12.77
CA VAL A 42 -16.63 -2.85 -13.96
C VAL A 42 -18.14 -2.70 -14.12
N SER A 43 -18.89 -2.62 -13.01
CA SER A 43 -20.35 -2.46 -13.01
C SER A 43 -20.82 -1.42 -11.99
N LYS A 44 -21.94 -0.74 -12.29
CA LYS A 44 -22.63 0.14 -11.34
C LYS A 44 -23.36 -0.61 -10.23
N GLN A 45 -23.56 -1.92 -10.36
CA GLN A 45 -24.19 -2.75 -9.32
C GLN A 45 -23.17 -3.31 -8.31
N GLU A 46 -21.90 -2.96 -8.46
CA GLU A 46 -20.84 -3.43 -7.55
C GLU A 46 -21.14 -3.03 -6.10
N GLN A 47 -20.91 -3.96 -5.17
CA GLN A 47 -21.05 -3.74 -3.73
C GLN A 47 -19.73 -4.02 -2.99
N PRO A 48 -18.69 -3.20 -3.21
CA PRO A 48 -17.40 -3.38 -2.55
C PRO A 48 -17.50 -3.19 -1.04
N VAL A 49 -16.86 -4.10 -0.30
CA VAL A 49 -16.70 -3.97 1.15
C VAL A 49 -15.45 -3.14 1.44
N PHE A 50 -15.65 -1.85 1.70
CA PHE A 50 -14.55 -0.94 2.00
C PHE A 50 -14.02 -1.10 3.42
N GLY A 51 -12.74 -0.80 3.58
CA GLY A 51 -12.05 -0.81 4.85
C GLY A 51 -10.59 -0.43 4.68
N ARG A 52 -9.87 -0.42 5.80
CA ARG A 52 -8.41 -0.26 5.79
C ARG A 52 -7.79 -1.39 4.98
N MET A 53 -6.90 -1.07 4.03
CA MET A 53 -6.14 -2.07 3.28
C MET A 53 -7.00 -3.11 2.55
N PHE A 54 -8.25 -2.77 2.18
CA PHE A 54 -9.29 -3.74 1.81
C PHE A 54 -8.98 -4.62 0.58
N GLN A 55 -8.08 -4.18 -0.32
CA GLN A 55 -7.67 -4.99 -1.49
C GLN A 55 -6.38 -5.78 -1.25
N THR A 56 -5.72 -5.59 -0.11
CA THR A 56 -4.51 -6.35 0.25
C THR A 56 -4.73 -7.86 0.21
N PRO A 57 -5.88 -8.43 0.65
CA PRO A 57 -6.12 -9.86 0.50
C PRO A 57 -6.04 -10.37 -0.94
N PHE A 58 -6.34 -9.54 -1.96
CA PHE A 58 -6.19 -9.94 -3.36
C PHE A 58 -4.71 -10.00 -3.77
N ALA A 59 -3.92 -9.00 -3.39
CA ALA A 59 -2.48 -8.98 -3.65
C ALA A 59 -1.75 -10.15 -2.98
N ASP A 60 -2.15 -10.44 -1.74
CA ASP A 60 -1.65 -11.56 -0.94
C ASP A 60 -1.93 -12.89 -1.64
N ARG A 61 -3.19 -13.12 -1.98
CA ARG A 61 -3.61 -14.35 -2.66
C ARG A 61 -2.89 -14.56 -3.99
N ILE A 62 -2.84 -13.54 -4.85
CA ILE A 62 -2.16 -13.62 -6.14
C ILE A 62 -0.67 -13.91 -5.94
N ARG A 63 -0.02 -13.24 -5.00
CA ARG A 63 1.40 -13.46 -4.72
C ARG A 63 1.68 -14.91 -4.34
N GLN A 64 0.88 -15.47 -3.44
CA GLN A 64 1.08 -16.81 -2.90
C GLN A 64 0.68 -17.91 -3.89
N GLU A 65 -0.42 -17.74 -4.63
CA GLU A 65 -0.98 -18.78 -5.49
C GLU A 65 -0.48 -18.72 -6.95
N ALA A 66 -0.21 -17.53 -7.49
CA ALA A 66 0.37 -17.37 -8.83
C ALA A 66 1.91 -17.30 -8.81
N GLY A 67 2.52 -17.06 -7.64
CA GLY A 67 3.97 -16.98 -7.47
C GLY A 67 4.60 -15.87 -8.30
N ILE A 68 3.93 -14.72 -8.41
CA ILE A 68 4.41 -13.51 -9.08
C ILE A 68 4.39 -12.36 -8.07
N ALA A 69 5.34 -11.43 -8.20
CA ALA A 69 5.37 -10.28 -7.30
C ALA A 69 4.10 -9.43 -7.43
N THR A 70 3.66 -8.79 -6.35
CA THR A 70 2.43 -7.99 -6.35
C THR A 70 2.62 -6.59 -5.78
N ILE A 71 1.82 -5.64 -6.28
CA ILE A 71 1.59 -4.33 -5.66
C ILE A 71 0.24 -4.39 -4.95
N ALA A 72 0.25 -4.18 -3.63
CA ALA A 72 -0.95 -3.93 -2.85
C ALA A 72 -1.38 -2.47 -2.96
N VAL A 73 -2.68 -2.24 -3.16
CA VAL A 73 -3.28 -0.90 -3.20
C VAL A 73 -4.58 -0.87 -2.40
N GLY A 74 -5.23 0.29 -2.29
CA GLY A 74 -6.55 0.42 -1.66
C GLY A 74 -6.47 0.73 -0.17
N ALA A 75 -6.73 1.99 0.16
CA ALA A 75 -6.76 2.50 1.54
C ALA A 75 -5.48 2.23 2.35
N ILE A 76 -4.31 2.31 1.69
CA ILE A 76 -2.99 2.41 2.31
C ILE A 76 -2.72 3.91 2.51
N SER A 77 -2.56 4.33 3.77
CA SER A 77 -2.53 5.75 4.15
C SER A 77 -1.35 6.15 5.03
N GLU A 78 -0.70 5.18 5.66
CA GLU A 78 0.37 5.39 6.63
C GLU A 78 1.51 4.41 6.36
N ALA A 79 2.74 4.76 6.75
CA ALA A 79 3.88 3.88 6.63
C ALA A 79 3.68 2.56 7.38
N ASP A 80 2.99 2.57 8.52
CA ASP A 80 2.69 1.35 9.27
C ASP A 80 1.80 0.37 8.49
N HIS A 81 0.88 0.87 7.65
CA HIS A 81 0.10 0.02 6.76
C HIS A 81 1.01 -0.68 5.74
N ALA A 82 1.87 0.10 5.05
CA ALA A 82 2.79 -0.44 4.07
C ALA A 82 3.79 -1.43 4.71
N ASN A 83 4.41 -1.06 5.83
CA ASN A 83 5.33 -1.92 6.58
C ASN A 83 4.66 -3.22 7.00
N SER A 84 3.41 -3.17 7.50
CA SER A 84 2.68 -4.38 7.90
C SER A 84 2.41 -5.31 6.71
N ILE A 85 2.09 -4.76 5.53
CA ILE A 85 1.84 -5.54 4.31
C ILE A 85 3.13 -6.23 3.85
N ILE A 86 4.23 -5.47 3.74
CA ILE A 86 5.51 -5.99 3.25
C ILE A 86 6.12 -6.98 4.24
N ALA A 87 6.14 -6.64 5.53
CA ALA A 87 6.72 -7.51 6.57
C ALA A 87 5.96 -8.84 6.71
N ALA A 88 4.65 -8.85 6.45
CA ALA A 88 3.85 -10.07 6.44
C ALA A 88 3.97 -10.87 5.13
N GLY A 89 4.74 -10.40 4.14
CA GLY A 89 4.91 -11.07 2.84
C GLY A 89 3.65 -11.06 1.97
N ARG A 90 2.73 -10.11 2.20
CA ARG A 90 1.43 -10.02 1.53
C ARG A 90 1.47 -9.26 0.20
N ALA A 91 2.56 -8.54 -0.06
CA ALA A 91 2.90 -7.92 -1.32
C ALA A 91 4.39 -7.59 -1.33
N ASP A 92 4.93 -7.28 -2.51
CA ASP A 92 6.33 -6.89 -2.70
C ASP A 92 6.46 -5.36 -2.80
N LEU A 93 5.35 -4.68 -3.13
CA LEU A 93 5.24 -3.22 -3.22
C LEU A 93 3.88 -2.74 -2.69
N CYS A 94 3.79 -1.47 -2.33
CA CYS A 94 2.53 -0.80 -1.98
C CYS A 94 2.35 0.48 -2.81
N ALA A 95 1.19 0.66 -3.43
CA ALA A 95 0.85 1.94 -4.06
C ALA A 95 -0.03 2.79 -3.13
N VAL A 96 0.35 4.06 -3.02
CA VAL A 96 -0.31 5.05 -2.19
C VAL A 96 -0.80 6.15 -3.12
N ALA A 97 -2.08 6.53 -3.00
CA ALA A 97 -2.73 7.45 -3.94
C ALA A 97 -3.21 8.74 -3.25
N ARG A 98 -4.39 8.71 -2.62
CA ARG A 98 -4.99 9.87 -1.93
C ARG A 98 -4.05 10.57 -0.93
N PRO A 99 -3.21 9.87 -0.15
CA PRO A 99 -2.25 10.53 0.73
C PRO A 99 -1.22 11.40 0.00
N HIS A 100 -0.72 10.97 -1.17
CA HIS A 100 0.17 11.80 -1.99
C HIS A 100 -0.54 13.02 -2.59
N LEU A 101 -1.85 12.93 -2.85
CA LEU A 101 -2.64 14.09 -3.29
C LEU A 101 -2.78 15.14 -2.18
N ALA A 102 -2.96 14.70 -0.93
CA ALA A 102 -3.06 15.59 0.23
C ALA A 102 -1.70 16.14 0.68
N ASN A 103 -0.64 15.35 0.54
CA ASN A 103 0.73 15.72 0.89
C ASN A 103 1.71 15.13 -0.14
N PRO A 104 2.21 15.93 -1.09
CA PRO A 104 3.18 15.44 -2.09
C PRO A 104 4.49 14.93 -1.48
N ALA A 105 4.86 15.40 -0.29
CA ALA A 105 6.02 14.93 0.48
C ALA A 105 5.68 13.78 1.42
N TRP A 106 4.53 13.11 1.26
CA TRP A 106 4.03 12.05 2.15
C TRP A 106 5.09 11.02 2.53
N THR A 107 5.90 10.56 1.58
CA THR A 107 6.96 9.58 1.84
C THR A 107 8.03 10.12 2.80
N LEU A 108 8.44 11.39 2.67
CA LEU A 108 9.39 12.02 3.58
C LEU A 108 8.76 12.24 4.97
N THR A 109 7.49 12.65 5.00
CA THR A 109 6.72 12.85 6.23
C THR A 109 6.56 11.56 7.01
N GLU A 110 6.10 10.49 6.37
CA GLU A 110 5.90 9.20 7.03
C GLU A 110 7.22 8.55 7.43
N ALA A 111 8.28 8.70 6.64
CA ALA A 111 9.62 8.25 7.03
C ALA A 111 10.09 8.94 8.34
N ALA A 112 9.93 10.27 8.44
CA ALA A 112 10.25 11.00 9.66
C ALA A 112 9.35 10.56 10.84
N LYS A 113 8.05 10.37 10.61
CA LYS A 113 7.07 9.92 11.61
C LYS A 113 7.44 8.58 12.24
N ILE A 114 7.92 7.62 11.43
CA ILE A 114 8.36 6.30 11.92
C ILE A 114 9.83 6.29 12.40
N GLY A 115 10.56 7.40 12.26
CA GLY A 115 11.97 7.51 12.63
C GLY A 115 12.95 6.91 11.62
N TYR A 116 12.55 6.70 10.37
CA TYR A 116 13.42 6.24 9.30
C TYR A 116 14.19 7.41 8.67
N THR A 117 15.45 7.57 9.05
CA THR A 117 16.28 8.73 8.68
C THR A 117 17.18 8.51 7.46
N GLN A 118 17.23 7.29 6.91
CA GLN A 118 18.13 6.92 5.82
C GLN A 118 17.58 7.26 4.42
N ILE A 119 16.37 7.83 4.34
CA ILE A 119 15.80 8.28 3.07
C ILE A 119 16.59 9.48 2.53
N ALA A 120 16.90 9.45 1.24
CA ALA A 120 17.53 10.58 0.55
C ALA A 120 16.53 11.73 0.38
N TRP A 121 16.96 12.95 0.69
CA TRP A 121 16.17 14.16 0.47
C TRP A 121 16.67 14.91 -0.76
N PRO A 122 15.77 15.50 -1.57
CA PRO A 122 16.19 16.45 -2.59
C PRO A 122 17.01 17.59 -1.98
N GLN A 123 18.16 17.91 -2.59
CA GLN A 123 19.08 18.94 -2.08
C GLN A 123 18.39 20.26 -1.71
N PRO A 124 17.44 20.81 -2.50
CA PRO A 124 16.74 22.05 -2.14
C PRO A 124 15.92 21.98 -0.84
N TYR A 125 15.51 20.78 -0.40
CA TYR A 125 14.67 20.57 0.78
C TYR A 125 15.46 20.08 1.99
N PHE A 126 16.76 19.81 1.83
CA PHE A 126 17.58 19.14 2.84
C PHE A 126 17.58 19.87 4.20
N GLN A 127 17.57 21.20 4.20
CA GLN A 127 17.53 22.00 5.43
C GLN A 127 16.25 21.80 6.27
N GLY A 128 15.15 21.34 5.66
CA GLY A 128 13.91 21.03 6.37
C GLY A 128 13.93 19.67 7.09
N LYS A 129 14.88 18.78 6.76
CA LYS A 129 14.91 17.39 7.24
C LYS A 129 14.94 17.29 8.76
N ARG A 130 15.95 17.90 9.40
CA ARG A 130 16.14 17.77 10.84
C ARG A 130 14.98 18.38 11.64
N GLN A 131 14.40 19.47 11.14
CA GLN A 131 13.25 20.10 11.77
C GLN A 131 12.04 19.16 11.77
N LEU A 132 11.73 18.54 10.62
CA LEU A 132 10.61 17.61 10.50
C LEU A 132 10.79 16.37 11.41
N GLU A 133 11.98 15.78 11.40
CA GLU A 133 12.33 14.63 12.25
C GLU A 133 12.19 15.00 13.74
N ALA A 134 12.76 16.13 14.16
CA ALA A 134 12.70 16.57 15.55
C ALA A 134 11.28 16.89 16.04
N HIS A 135 10.39 17.34 15.15
CA HIS A 135 8.98 17.56 15.48
C HIS A 135 8.28 16.24 15.81
N PHE A 136 8.42 15.21 14.96
CA PHE A 136 7.82 13.90 15.23
C PHE A 136 8.45 13.19 16.44
N GLU A 137 9.77 13.31 16.64
CA GLU A 137 10.45 12.82 17.85
C GLU A 137 9.81 13.40 19.13
N ARG A 138 9.55 14.72 19.12
CA ARG A 138 8.93 15.43 20.25
C ARG A 138 7.47 15.01 20.46
N GLU A 139 6.69 14.94 19.39
CA GLU A 139 5.30 14.50 19.47
C GLU A 139 5.19 13.08 20.06
N LYS A 140 6.06 12.16 19.61
CA LYS A 140 6.11 10.80 20.14
C LYS A 140 6.49 10.76 21.62
N ALA A 141 7.49 11.55 22.03
CA ALA A 141 7.90 11.64 23.44
C ALA A 141 6.76 12.17 24.34
N LEU A 142 6.02 13.17 23.86
CA LEU A 142 4.85 13.72 24.57
C LEU A 142 3.72 12.69 24.69
N GLN A 143 3.42 11.96 23.61
CA GLN A 143 2.40 10.89 23.63
C GLN A 143 2.77 9.77 24.60
N GLN A 144 4.04 9.37 24.66
CA GLN A 144 4.52 8.33 25.57
C GLN A 144 4.44 8.79 27.04
N ALA A 145 4.83 10.03 27.34
CA ALA A 145 4.71 10.59 28.68
C ALA A 145 3.24 10.65 29.15
N ALA A 146 2.31 10.99 28.25
CA ALA A 146 0.89 10.98 28.56
C ALA A 146 0.33 9.56 28.80
N ALA A 147 0.74 8.58 27.99
CA ALA A 147 0.28 7.19 28.13
C ALA A 147 0.81 6.50 29.40
N GLY A 148 2.01 6.84 29.87
CA GLY A 148 2.61 6.29 31.09
C GLY A 148 2.16 6.96 32.40
N ALA A 149 1.36 8.02 32.31
CA ALA A 149 0.77 8.71 33.46
C ALA A 149 -0.58 8.12 33.90
N HIS A 150 -1.05 7.07 33.22
CA HIS A 150 -2.26 6.31 33.50
C HIS A 150 -1.92 4.89 33.95
#